data_AF-K8XGE7-F1
#
_entry.id   AF-K8XGE7-F1
#
_cell.length_a   1.000
_cell.length_b   1.000
_cell.length_c   1.000
_cell.angle_alpha   90.00
_cell.angle_beta   90.00
_cell.angle_gamma   90.00
#
_symmetry.space_group_name_H-M   'P 1'
#
loop_
_entity.id
_entity.type
_entity.pdbx_description
1 polymer ?
#
loop_
_entity_poly.entity_id
_entity_poly.type
_entity_poly.pdbx_seq_one_letter_code
_entity_poly.pdbx_strand_id
1 'polypeptide(L)' 'NYLGRFDHPPSGAEAGWTPVTDVDLGRHPDSDLAAAAVLTIDAATVVTEGTPRLTATWSYASGVLAATDVDDLTEL' A
#
# COMPACT_ATOMS: atom_id res chain seq x y z
N ASN A 1 -5.19 10.65 6.31
CA ASN A 1 -3.92 11.26 5.87
C ASN A 1 -3.97 11.25 4.34
N TYR A 2 -4.18 12.40 3.69
CA TYR A 2 -4.39 12.47 2.24
C TYR A 2 -3.04 12.44 1.52
N LEU A 3 -2.48 11.24 1.40
CA LEU A 3 -1.37 10.94 0.50
C LEU A 3 -1.92 10.95 -0.94
N GLY A 4 -1.70 12.01 -1.71
CA GLY A 4 -1.93 11.91 -3.17
C GLY A 4 -2.23 13.16 -3.97
N ARG A 5 -2.54 14.32 -3.37
CA ARG A 5 -2.62 15.56 -4.16
C ARG A 5 -1.28 16.28 -4.20
N PHE A 6 -0.50 15.98 -5.24
CA PHE A 6 0.59 16.83 -5.70
C PHE A 6 0.07 17.60 -6.91
N ASP A 7 -0.36 18.84 -6.69
CA ASP A 7 -0.70 19.74 -7.78
C ASP A 7 0.63 20.09 -8.51
N HIS A 8 0.73 19.80 -9.82
CA HIS A 8 1.91 20.06 -10.67
C HIS A 8 1.80 21.43 -11.39
N PRO A 9 2.89 22.21 -11.73
CA PRO A 9 4.35 21.90 -11.75
C PRO A 9 5.24 22.68 -10.75
N PRO A 10 6.56 22.36 -10.55
CA PRO A 10 7.48 21.85 -11.58
C PRO A 10 8.43 20.69 -11.20
N SER A 11 8.65 19.83 -12.19
CA SER A 11 9.89 19.09 -12.35
C SER A 11 11.07 20.07 -12.48
N GLY A 12 11.96 20.05 -11.49
CA GLY A 12 13.19 20.85 -11.43
C GLY A 12 13.97 20.50 -10.16
N ALA A 13 15.28 20.79 -10.14
CA ALA A 13 16.21 20.37 -9.08
C ALA A 13 15.87 20.88 -7.65
N GLU A 14 14.87 21.76 -7.50
CA GLU A 14 14.41 22.32 -6.22
C GLU A 14 13.19 21.61 -5.62
N ALA A 15 12.58 20.63 -6.31
CA ALA A 15 11.53 19.81 -5.71
C ALA A 15 12.16 18.81 -4.74
N GLY A 16 12.23 19.16 -3.46
CA GLY A 16 12.83 18.33 -2.39
C GLY A 16 12.16 16.96 -2.15
N TRP A 17 11.10 16.66 -2.89
CA TRP A 17 10.38 15.39 -2.88
C TRP A 17 10.10 14.95 -4.31
N THR A 18 10.57 13.76 -4.69
CA THR A 18 10.28 13.16 -5.99
C THR A 18 9.08 12.21 -5.84
N PRO A 19 8.00 12.38 -6.63
CA PRO A 19 6.89 11.44 -6.62
C PRO A 19 7.38 10.05 -7.02
N VAL A 20 7.11 9.05 -6.18
CA VAL A 20 7.33 7.66 -6.57
C VAL A 20 6.23 7.29 -7.56
N THR A 21 6.63 7.00 -8.79
CA THR A 21 5.70 6.65 -9.88
C THR A 21 5.28 5.18 -9.84
N ASP A 22 6.00 4.35 -9.10
CA ASP A 22 5.77 2.92 -8.96
C ASP A 22 5.43 2.61 -7.49
N VAL A 23 4.14 2.44 -7.21
CA VAL A 23 3.67 2.15 -5.85
C VAL A 23 3.75 0.64 -5.63
N ASP A 24 4.86 0.16 -5.08
CA ASP A 24 4.94 -1.18 -4.53
C ASP A 24 4.29 -1.23 -3.14
N LEU A 25 2.97 -1.45 -3.13
CA LEU A 25 2.22 -1.70 -1.89
C LEU A 25 2.56 -3.05 -1.25
N GLY A 26 3.24 -3.94 -1.98
CA GLY A 26 3.59 -5.30 -1.56
C GLY A 26 4.89 -5.39 -0.77
N ARG A 27 5.55 -4.26 -0.46
CA ARG A 27 6.76 -4.27 0.35
C ARG A 27 6.44 -4.70 1.78
N HIS A 28 6.61 -5.99 2.03
CA HIS A 28 6.47 -6.53 3.38
C HIS A 28 7.61 -6.04 4.27
N PRO A 29 7.32 -5.65 5.52
CA PRO A 29 8.37 -5.46 6.51
C PRO A 29 9.14 -6.77 6.69
N ASP A 30 10.43 -6.64 7.04
CA ASP A 30 11.28 -7.78 7.36
C ASP A 30 10.58 -8.69 8.40
N SER A 31 10.45 -9.98 8.09
CA SER A 31 9.72 -10.94 8.92
C SER A 31 10.37 -11.15 10.30
N ASP A 32 11.64 -10.77 10.44
CA ASP A 32 12.36 -10.83 11.71
C ASP A 32 12.01 -9.67 12.66
N LEU A 33 11.28 -8.66 12.16
CA LEU A 33 10.78 -7.56 12.98
C LEU A 33 9.39 -7.90 13.56
N ALA A 34 9.15 -7.47 14.80
CA ALA A 34 7.83 -7.58 15.39
C ALA A 34 6.81 -6.78 14.57
N ALA A 35 5.71 -7.43 14.19
CA ALA A 35 4.61 -6.77 13.51
C ALA A 35 4.04 -5.64 14.38
N ALA A 36 3.99 -4.42 13.86
CA ALA A 36 3.45 -3.27 14.59
C ALA A 36 1.94 -3.37 14.83
N ALA A 37 1.24 -4.19 14.04
CA ALA A 37 -0.17 -4.53 14.16
C ALA A 37 -0.40 -5.99 13.72
N VAL A 38 -1.49 -6.59 14.19
CA VAL A 38 -1.88 -7.97 13.82
C VAL A 38 -2.35 -8.04 12.35
N LEU A 39 -3.03 -7.00 11.87
CA LEU A 39 -3.48 -6.84 10.50
C LEU A 39 -3.21 -5.40 10.05
N THR A 40 -2.63 -5.24 8.87
CA THR A 40 -2.41 -3.95 8.20
C THR A 40 -3.00 -4.01 6.80
N ILE A 41 -3.66 -2.93 6.38
CA ILE A 41 -4.26 -2.79 5.05
C ILE A 41 -3.77 -1.47 4.46
N ASP A 42 -3.04 -1.57 3.35
CA ASP A 42 -2.57 -0.42 2.59
C ASP A 42 -3.25 -0.43 1.23
N ALA A 43 -3.83 0.71 0.83
CA ALA A 43 -4.55 0.80 -0.44
C ALA A 43 -4.15 2.04 -1.23
N ALA A 44 -4.02 1.88 -2.55
CA ALA A 44 -3.80 2.99 -3.47
C ALA A 44 -4.52 2.74 -4.80
N THR A 45 -4.80 3.82 -5.52
CA THR A 45 -5.25 3.73 -6.91
C THR A 45 -4.06 3.48 -7.81
N VAL A 46 -4.02 2.31 -8.45
CA VAL A 46 -2.98 1.90 -9.40
C VAL A 46 -3.58 1.89 -10.80
N VAL A 47 -2.89 2.50 -11.77
CA VAL A 47 -3.31 2.47 -13.18
C VAL A 47 -2.79 1.19 -13.81
N THR A 48 -3.70 0.28 -14.14
CA THR A 48 -3.41 -0.98 -14.84
C THR A 48 -4.01 -0.91 -16.22
N GLU A 49 -3.19 -1.06 -17.28
CA GLU A 49 -3.63 -0.98 -18.69
C GLU A 49 -4.41 0.32 -18.99
N GLY A 50 -3.98 1.44 -18.42
CA GLY A 50 -4.63 2.75 -18.60
C GLY A 50 -5.93 2.96 -17.81
N THR A 51 -6.38 1.96 -17.04
CA THR A 51 -7.58 2.06 -16.21
C THR A 51 -7.19 2.20 -14.73
N PRO A 52 -7.68 3.22 -14.01
CA PRO A 52 -7.45 3.34 -12.57
C PRO A 52 -8.22 2.24 -11.81
N ARG A 53 -7.52 1.52 -10.93
CA ARG A 53 -8.08 0.48 -10.06
C ARG A 53 -7.64 0.73 -8.62
N LEU A 54 -8.58 0.65 -7.67
CA LEU A 54 -8.20 0.61 -6.26
C LEU A 54 -7.59 -0.76 -5.97
N THR A 55 -6.36 -0.77 -5.48
CA THR A 55 -5.62 -1.99 -5.11
C THR A 55 -5.28 -1.90 -3.63
N ALA A 56 -5.54 -2.98 -2.89
CA ALA A 56 -5.21 -3.09 -1.48
C ALA A 56 -4.24 -4.25 -1.25
N THR A 57 -3.24 -4.04 -0.41
CA THR A 57 -2.34 -5.08 0.11
C THR A 57 -2.70 -5.33 1.57
N TRP A 58 -2.92 -6.60 1.90
CA TRP A 58 -3.25 -7.05 3.24
C TRP A 58 -2.07 -7.84 3.80
N SER A 59 -1.55 -7.40 4.94
CA SER A 59 -0.46 -8.06 5.65
C SER A 59 -0.91 -8.43 7.06
N TYR A 60 -0.66 -9.67 7.47
CA TYR A 60 -1.11 -10.18 8.76
C TYR A 60 -0.08 -11.09 9.41
N ALA A 61 -0.09 -11.15 10.74
CA ALA A 61 0.74 -12.07 11.51
C ALA A 61 0.14 -13.49 11.45
N SER A 62 0.70 -14.36 10.61
CA SER A 62 0.16 -15.72 10.35
C SER A 62 0.15 -16.67 11.57
N GLY A 63 0.91 -16.35 12.62
CA GLY A 63 0.81 -17.04 13.92
C GLY A 63 -0.35 -16.58 14.81
N VAL A 64 -1.06 -15.52 14.41
CA VAL A 64 -2.18 -14.92 15.15
C VAL A 64 -3.48 -15.01 14.35
N LEU A 65 -3.44 -14.72 13.04
CA LEU A 65 -4.57 -14.82 12.12
C LEU A 65 -4.33 -15.92 11.09
N ALA A 66 -5.35 -16.73 10.83
CA ALA A 66 -5.31 -17.66 9.70
C ALA A 66 -5.58 -16.91 8.39
N ALA A 67 -5.03 -17.42 7.29
CA ALA A 67 -5.28 -16.86 5.96
C ALA A 67 -6.78 -16.79 5.64
N THR A 68 -7.54 -17.82 6.00
CA THR A 68 -8.99 -17.89 5.78
C THR A 68 -9.76 -16.79 6.49
N ASP A 69 -9.34 -16.42 7.71
CA ASP A 69 -10.00 -15.33 8.46
C ASP A 69 -9.77 -13.98 7.76
N VAL A 70 -8.64 -13.82 7.09
CA VAL A 70 -8.32 -12.61 6.31
C VAL A 70 -9.07 -12.61 4.99
N ASP A 71 -9.16 -13.76 4.32
CA ASP A 71 -9.93 -13.92 3.08
C ASP A 71 -11.41 -13.56 3.31
N ASP A 72 -12.01 -14.03 4.41
CA ASP A 72 -13.39 -13.71 4.78
C ASP A 72 -13.62 -12.18 4.90
N LEU A 73 -12.64 -11.43 5.41
CA LEU A 73 -12.73 -9.96 5.51
C LEU A 73 -12.70 -9.27 4.15
N THR A 74 -12.13 -9.89 3.12
CA THR A 74 -12.08 -9.33 1.76
C THR A 74 -13.40 -9.49 1.01
N GLU A 75 -14.30 -10.35 1.50
CA GLU A 75 -15.60 -10.63 0.88
C GLU A 75 -16.78 -9.85 1.51
N LEU A 76 -16.53 -9.07 2.58
CA LEU A 76 -17.52 -8.21 3.24
C LEU A 76 -17.89 -6.96 2.42
#